data_AF-A0A1Y0GVX5-F1
#
_entry.id   AF-A0A1Y0GVX5-F1
#
_cell.length_a   1.000
_cell.length_b   1.000
_cell.length_c   1.000
_cell.angle_alpha   90.00
_cell.angle_beta   90.00
_cell.angle_gamma   90.00
#
_symmetry.space_group_name_H-M   'P 1'
#
loop_
_entity.id
_entity.type
_entity.pdbx_description
1 polymer ?
#
loop_
_entity_poly.entity_id
_entity_poly.type
_entity_poly.pdbx_seq_one_letter_code
_entity_poly.pdbx_strand_id
1 'polypeptide(L)'
;MSYEELLGILREESEKRRLGNRRLYWIIGILVAIQAAGLGWMISTGSESMSNAVVMMAPMICFLGIGLGMSTRAKTALLASVESGDERIVGYLLEAMSSGDPEIIGAAKSSLSMILPSLGEDAMPMDLVQQSALMSRLVLEDEVFVGLVVRSFGKIGRPETIPILEELALDKKSLYTGKQSRMIQDAAKLALPELRTRLAREIILRKVEEVDRLRAEIDGRLGVKSEVAGVSVDA
;
A
#
# COMPACT_ATOMS: atom_id res chain seq x y z
N MET A 1 17.31 -20.41 7.10
CA MET A 1 16.24 -20.04 6.15
C MET A 1 16.72 -18.82 5.39
N SER A 2 16.84 -18.92 4.08
CA SER A 2 17.39 -17.86 3.24
C SER A 2 16.35 -16.74 3.06
N TYR A 3 16.79 -15.50 2.89
CA TYR A 3 15.93 -14.35 2.60
C TYR A 3 15.07 -14.58 1.35
N GLU A 4 15.64 -15.23 0.33
CA GLU A 4 14.96 -15.65 -0.90
C GLU A 4 13.79 -16.62 -0.60
N GLU A 5 13.94 -17.52 0.37
CA GLU A 5 12.86 -18.43 0.79
C GLU A 5 11.72 -17.67 1.49
N LEU A 6 12.06 -16.66 2.31
CA LEU A 6 11.08 -15.85 3.05
C LEU A 6 10.24 -14.96 2.13
N LEU A 7 10.89 -14.30 1.16
CA LEU A 7 10.19 -13.55 0.12
C LEU A 7 9.36 -14.46 -0.78
N GLY A 8 9.87 -15.64 -1.12
CA GLY A 8 9.13 -16.64 -1.89
C GLY A 8 7.82 -17.02 -1.19
N ILE A 9 7.88 -17.32 0.10
CA ILE A 9 6.71 -17.65 0.92
C ILE A 9 5.74 -16.48 1.02
N LEU A 10 6.22 -15.25 1.29
CA LEU A 10 5.35 -14.06 1.38
C LEU A 10 4.66 -13.75 0.05
N ARG A 11 5.38 -13.91 -1.07
CA ARG A 11 4.84 -13.66 -2.41
C ARG A 11 3.82 -14.73 -2.80
N GLU A 12 4.13 -16.01 -2.57
CA GLU A 12 3.20 -17.12 -2.77
C GLU A 12 1.94 -16.95 -1.90
N GLU A 13 2.11 -16.57 -0.63
CA GLU A 13 1.01 -16.29 0.29
C GLU A 13 0.18 -15.09 -0.21
N SER A 14 0.81 -14.05 -0.75
CA SER A 14 0.11 -12.87 -1.30
C SER A 14 -0.68 -13.18 -2.58
N GLU A 15 -0.15 -14.00 -3.49
CA GLU A 15 -0.86 -14.43 -4.70
C GLU A 15 -1.99 -15.40 -4.34
N LYS A 16 -1.74 -16.29 -3.38
CA LYS A 16 -2.75 -17.18 -2.79
C LYS A 16 -3.84 -16.38 -2.07
N ARG A 17 -3.51 -15.26 -1.43
CA ARG A 17 -4.49 -14.28 -0.91
C ARG A 17 -5.24 -13.58 -2.02
N ARG A 18 -4.61 -13.18 -3.12
CA ARG A 18 -5.31 -12.53 -4.24
C ARG A 18 -6.30 -13.47 -4.94
N LEU A 19 -5.92 -14.73 -5.16
CA LEU A 19 -6.80 -15.77 -5.71
C LEU A 19 -7.82 -16.27 -4.69
N GLY A 20 -7.40 -16.41 -3.44
CA GLY A 20 -8.24 -16.77 -2.29
C GLY A 20 -9.31 -15.72 -2.03
N ASN A 21 -8.97 -14.43 -2.10
CA ASN A 21 -9.91 -13.32 -1.98
C ASN A 21 -10.91 -13.32 -3.13
N ARG A 22 -10.48 -13.62 -4.37
CA ARG A 22 -11.42 -13.73 -5.50
C ARG A 22 -12.42 -14.87 -5.31
N ARG A 23 -11.98 -16.03 -4.79
CA ARG A 23 -12.86 -17.14 -4.42
C ARG A 23 -13.73 -16.79 -3.20
N LEU A 24 -13.17 -16.10 -2.22
CA LEU A 24 -13.88 -15.62 -1.04
C LEU A 24 -15.01 -14.69 -1.48
N TYR A 25 -14.73 -13.63 -2.24
CA TYR A 25 -15.75 -12.72 -2.80
C TYR A 25 -16.82 -13.45 -3.60
N TRP A 26 -16.46 -14.49 -4.36
CA TRP A 26 -17.43 -15.34 -5.05
C TRP A 26 -18.34 -16.10 -4.07
N ILE A 27 -17.77 -16.68 -3.01
CA ILE A 27 -18.52 -17.36 -1.94
C ILE A 27 -19.41 -16.36 -1.18
N ILE A 28 -18.90 -15.16 -0.85
CA ILE A 28 -19.67 -14.08 -0.24
C ILE A 28 -20.86 -13.73 -1.15
N GLY A 29 -20.61 -13.56 -2.45
CA GLY A 29 -21.66 -13.24 -3.44
C GLY A 29 -22.75 -14.31 -3.50
N ILE A 30 -22.39 -15.60 -3.53
CA ILE A 30 -23.35 -16.71 -3.49
C ILE A 30 -24.17 -16.68 -2.19
N LEU A 31 -23.52 -16.48 -1.04
CA LEU A 31 -24.21 -16.45 0.26
C LEU A 31 -25.20 -15.28 0.37
N VAL A 32 -24.83 -14.09 -0.12
CA VAL A 32 -25.73 -12.93 -0.18
C VAL A 32 -26.92 -13.21 -1.11
N ALA A 33 -26.69 -13.85 -2.26
CA ALA A 33 -27.77 -14.24 -3.17
C ALA A 33 -28.75 -15.24 -2.54
N ILE A 34 -28.24 -16.23 -1.79
CA ILE A 34 -29.06 -17.20 -1.03
C ILE A 34 -29.90 -16.48 0.03
N GLN A 35 -29.33 -15.52 0.76
CA GLN A 35 -30.07 -14.72 1.75
C GLN A 35 -31.18 -13.89 1.10
N ALA A 36 -30.89 -13.22 -0.02
CA ALA A 36 -31.88 -12.44 -0.75
C ALA A 36 -33.04 -13.32 -1.27
N ALA A 37 -32.74 -14.51 -1.78
CA ALA A 37 -33.74 -15.47 -2.23
C ALA A 37 -34.61 -15.98 -1.06
N GLY A 38 -34.00 -16.29 0.09
CA GLY A 38 -34.75 -16.68 1.29
C GLY A 38 -35.66 -15.58 1.82
N LEU A 39 -35.22 -14.33 1.79
CA LEU A 39 -36.01 -13.16 2.20
C LEU A 39 -37.22 -12.98 1.27
N GLY A 40 -37.00 -13.08 -0.05
CA GLY A 40 -38.09 -13.04 -1.03
C GLY A 40 -39.10 -14.15 -0.81
N TRP A 41 -38.64 -15.37 -0.52
CA TRP A 41 -39.51 -16.51 -0.21
C TRP A 41 -40.32 -16.27 1.08
N MET A 42 -39.70 -15.76 2.13
CA MET A 42 -40.37 -15.48 3.41
C MET A 42 -41.44 -14.40 3.28
N ILE A 43 -41.15 -13.32 2.55
CA ILE A 43 -42.12 -12.27 2.23
C ILE A 43 -43.29 -12.85 1.43
N SER A 44 -43.02 -13.74 0.46
CA SER A 44 -44.06 -14.33 -0.38
C SER A 44 -44.98 -15.31 0.34
N THR A 45 -44.47 -15.98 1.39
CA THR A 45 -45.19 -17.05 2.11
C THR A 45 -45.80 -16.60 3.43
N GLY A 46 -45.45 -15.40 3.94
CA GLY A 46 -45.98 -14.85 5.18
C GLY A 46 -45.62 -15.67 6.43
N SER A 47 -44.60 -16.53 6.35
CA SER A 47 -44.20 -17.44 7.42
C SER A 47 -43.21 -16.78 8.38
N GLU A 48 -43.66 -16.41 9.59
CA GLU A 48 -42.82 -15.90 10.68
C GLU A 48 -42.24 -17.01 11.59
N SER A 49 -42.01 -18.22 11.05
CA SER A 49 -41.50 -19.31 11.89
C SER A 49 -40.06 -19.07 12.34
N MET A 50 -39.77 -19.24 13.64
CA MET A 50 -38.42 -19.08 14.22
C MET A 50 -37.36 -19.96 13.53
N SER A 51 -37.75 -21.08 12.92
CA SER A 51 -36.85 -21.93 12.13
C SER A 51 -36.26 -21.20 10.92
N ASN A 52 -37.01 -20.30 10.27
CA ASN A 52 -36.52 -19.52 9.14
C ASN A 52 -35.51 -18.45 9.57
N ALA A 53 -35.67 -17.88 10.77
CA ALA A 53 -34.73 -16.92 11.33
C ALA A 53 -33.37 -17.54 11.67
N VAL A 54 -33.33 -18.78 12.16
CA VAL A 54 -32.07 -19.49 12.44
C VAL A 54 -31.29 -19.79 11.16
N VAL A 55 -31.98 -20.19 10.08
CA VAL A 55 -31.37 -20.42 8.76
C VAL A 55 -30.82 -19.12 8.16
N MET A 56 -31.48 -17.98 8.41
CA MET A 56 -31.05 -16.65 7.98
C MET A 56 -29.78 -16.15 8.71
N MET A 57 -29.63 -16.50 9.99
CA MET A 57 -28.53 -16.03 10.85
C MET A 57 -27.28 -16.92 10.81
N ALA A 58 -27.42 -18.20 10.45
CA ALA A 58 -26.30 -19.14 10.37
C ALA A 58 -25.14 -18.67 9.44
N PRO A 59 -25.39 -18.08 8.26
CA PRO A 59 -24.33 -17.52 7.42
C PRO A 59 -23.57 -16.38 8.10
N MET A 60 -24.25 -15.48 8.84
CA MET A 60 -23.60 -14.36 9.55
C MET A 60 -22.62 -14.85 10.62
N ILE A 61 -22.95 -15.94 11.32
CA ILE A 61 -22.07 -16.55 12.32
C ILE A 61 -20.83 -17.17 11.65
N CYS A 62 -20.99 -17.76 10.46
CA CYS A 62 -19.85 -18.23 9.67
C CYS A 62 -18.96 -17.08 9.14
N PHE A 63 -19.54 -15.93 8.79
CA PHE A 63 -18.77 -14.74 8.39
C PHE A 63 -17.89 -14.19 9.52
N LEU A 64 -18.38 -14.23 10.77
CA LEU A 64 -17.56 -13.86 11.94
C LEU A 64 -16.38 -14.82 12.14
N GLY A 65 -16.55 -16.12 11.84
CA GLY A 65 -15.48 -17.12 11.98
C GLY A 65 -14.38 -17.02 10.92
N ILE A 66 -14.74 -16.72 9.66
CA ILE A 66 -13.77 -16.64 8.54
C ILE A 66 -12.93 -15.35 8.60
N GLY A 67 -13.48 -14.25 9.14
CA GLY A 67 -12.71 -13.03 9.38
C GLY A 67 -11.68 -13.12 10.51
N LEU A 68 -11.87 -14.04 11.46
CA LEU A 68 -11.01 -14.19 12.65
C LEU A 68 -9.98 -15.31 12.53
N GLY A 69 -10.25 -16.36 11.75
CA GLY A 69 -9.39 -17.56 11.64
C GLY A 69 -8.07 -17.37 10.87
N MET A 70 -7.88 -16.24 10.17
CA MET A 70 -6.66 -15.95 9.40
C MET A 70 -5.56 -15.24 10.22
N SER A 71 -5.79 -14.91 11.49
CA SER A 71 -4.97 -13.91 12.20
C SER A 71 -3.61 -14.40 12.69
N THR A 72 -3.44 -15.62 13.21
CA THR A 72 -2.20 -15.95 13.96
C THR A 72 -0.96 -16.10 13.10
N ARG A 73 -1.04 -16.72 11.91
CA ARG A 73 0.11 -16.85 10.99
C ARG A 73 0.45 -15.55 10.27
N ALA A 74 -0.56 -14.79 9.85
CA ALA A 74 -0.37 -13.46 9.29
C ALA A 74 0.21 -12.50 10.33
N LYS A 75 -0.28 -12.57 11.58
CA LYS A 75 0.23 -11.80 12.72
C LYS A 75 1.65 -12.21 13.09
N THR A 76 1.99 -13.50 13.12
CA THR A 76 3.38 -13.94 13.38
C THR A 76 4.31 -13.60 12.24
N ALA A 77 3.89 -13.70 10.98
CA ALA A 77 4.69 -13.25 9.84
C ALA A 77 4.88 -11.73 9.85
N LEU A 78 3.84 -10.96 10.18
CA LEU A 78 3.91 -9.51 10.33
C LEU A 78 4.91 -9.16 11.45
N LEU A 79 4.73 -9.74 12.65
CA LEU A 79 5.61 -9.54 13.81
C LEU A 79 7.07 -9.94 13.53
N ALA A 80 7.29 -11.09 12.88
CA ALA A 80 8.63 -11.53 12.48
C ALA A 80 9.27 -10.61 11.43
N SER A 81 8.46 -10.03 10.54
CA SER A 81 8.95 -9.08 9.55
C SER A 81 9.34 -7.73 10.17
N VAL A 82 8.74 -7.33 11.30
CA VAL A 82 9.13 -6.14 12.07
C VAL A 82 10.59 -6.21 12.51
N GLU A 83 11.03 -7.37 12.99
CA GLU A 83 12.40 -7.58 13.47
C GLU A 83 13.45 -7.47 12.35
N SER A 84 13.04 -7.68 11.09
CA SER A 84 13.94 -7.63 9.94
C SER A 84 14.29 -6.22 9.49
N GLY A 85 13.49 -5.21 9.82
CA GLY A 85 13.69 -3.82 9.40
C GLY A 85 13.61 -3.59 7.87
N ASP A 86 13.07 -4.55 7.11
CA ASP A 86 13.00 -4.46 5.65
C ASP A 86 12.01 -3.37 5.21
N GLU A 87 12.45 -2.42 4.39
CA GLU A 87 11.60 -1.33 3.88
C GLU A 87 10.49 -1.84 2.95
N ARG A 88 10.66 -3.03 2.36
CA ARG A 88 9.69 -3.65 1.46
C ARG A 88 8.40 -4.06 2.17
N ILE A 89 8.42 -4.20 3.50
CA ILE A 89 7.23 -4.60 4.25
C ILE A 89 6.29 -3.44 4.58
N VAL A 90 6.68 -2.20 4.28
CA VAL A 90 5.85 -1.01 4.53
C VAL A 90 4.46 -1.17 3.92
N GLY A 91 4.36 -1.66 2.68
CA GLY A 91 3.06 -1.90 2.04
C GLY A 91 2.13 -2.84 2.84
N TYR A 92 2.67 -3.92 3.37
CA TYR A 92 1.92 -4.88 4.20
C TYR A 92 1.56 -4.32 5.57
N LEU A 93 2.45 -3.53 6.17
CA LEU A 93 2.17 -2.85 7.44
C LEU A 93 1.05 -1.82 7.27
N LEU A 94 0.99 -1.13 6.12
CA LEU A 94 -0.10 -0.21 5.81
C LEU A 94 -1.44 -0.91 5.60
N GLU A 95 -1.43 -2.07 4.94
CA GLU A 95 -2.63 -2.91 4.85
C GLU A 95 -3.07 -3.41 6.24
N ALA A 96 -2.11 -3.78 7.10
CA ALA A 96 -2.39 -4.19 8.48
C ALA A 96 -2.96 -3.05 9.34
N MET A 97 -2.61 -1.79 9.06
CA MET A 97 -3.24 -0.62 9.67
C MET A 97 -4.73 -0.50 9.32
N SER A 98 -5.20 -1.12 8.23
CA SER A 98 -6.63 -1.20 7.89
C SER A 98 -7.35 -2.40 8.53
N SER A 99 -6.67 -3.18 9.38
CA SER A 99 -7.28 -4.26 10.14
C SER A 99 -8.37 -3.74 11.09
N GLY A 100 -9.36 -4.58 11.39
CA GLY A 100 -10.33 -4.32 12.46
C GLY A 100 -9.83 -4.70 13.86
N ASP A 101 -8.66 -5.36 13.96
CA ASP A 101 -8.07 -5.82 15.21
C ASP A 101 -7.11 -4.75 15.79
N PRO A 102 -7.40 -4.17 16.97
CA PRO A 102 -6.56 -3.16 17.61
C PRO A 102 -5.12 -3.63 17.88
N GLU A 103 -4.90 -4.92 18.17
CA GLU A 103 -3.56 -5.43 18.43
C GLU A 103 -2.70 -5.42 17.17
N ILE A 104 -3.31 -5.74 16.02
CA ILE A 104 -2.63 -5.71 14.71
C ILE A 104 -2.33 -4.27 14.32
N ILE A 105 -3.27 -3.34 14.52
CA ILE A 105 -3.05 -1.91 14.27
C ILE A 105 -1.90 -1.40 15.14
N GLY A 106 -1.90 -1.72 16.44
CA GLY A 106 -0.85 -1.29 17.37
C GLY A 106 0.54 -1.81 16.97
N ALA A 107 0.63 -3.09 16.59
CA ALA A 107 1.88 -3.69 16.10
C ALA A 107 2.34 -3.04 14.79
N ALA A 108 1.45 -2.88 13.82
CA ALA A 108 1.77 -2.26 12.53
C ALA A 108 2.24 -0.82 12.70
N LYS A 109 1.55 -0.04 13.54
CA LYS A 109 1.93 1.34 13.88
C LYS A 109 3.30 1.41 14.53
N SER A 110 3.57 0.56 15.53
CA SER A 110 4.88 0.55 16.19
C SER A 110 6.00 0.23 15.19
N SER A 111 5.74 -0.67 14.26
CA SER A 111 6.71 -1.09 13.23
C SER A 111 6.96 0.00 12.21
N LEU A 112 5.89 0.63 11.72
CA LEU A 112 5.98 1.77 10.82
C LEU A 112 6.74 2.93 11.46
N SER A 113 6.51 3.22 12.75
CA SER A 113 7.28 4.25 13.47
C SER A 113 8.80 3.97 13.50
N MET A 114 9.20 2.69 13.46
CA MET A 114 10.62 2.29 13.41
C MET A 114 11.19 2.37 11.98
N ILE A 115 10.42 1.97 10.97
CA ILE A 115 10.88 1.83 9.58
C ILE A 115 10.79 3.14 8.79
N LEU A 116 9.73 3.94 8.98
CA LEU A 116 9.51 5.17 8.21
C LEU A 116 10.68 6.18 8.30
N PRO A 117 11.35 6.38 9.46
CA PRO A 117 12.52 7.25 9.53
C PRO A 117 13.71 6.74 8.71
N SER A 118 13.91 5.42 8.65
CA SER A 118 15.08 4.79 8.04
C SER A 118 14.96 4.61 6.53
N LEU A 119 13.78 4.83 5.93
CA LEU A 119 13.54 4.64 4.51
C LEU A 119 14.65 5.26 3.64
N GLY A 120 15.22 4.48 2.72
CA GLY A 120 16.17 4.95 1.74
C GLY A 120 15.51 5.68 0.56
N GLU A 121 16.34 6.22 -0.34
CA GLU A 121 15.87 6.74 -1.64
C GLU A 121 15.33 5.60 -2.54
N ASP A 122 15.82 4.37 -2.33
CA ASP A 122 15.45 3.16 -3.09
C ASP A 122 14.17 2.48 -2.55
N ALA A 123 13.54 3.05 -1.52
CA ALA A 123 12.29 2.55 -1.00
C ALA A 123 11.23 2.54 -2.11
N MET A 124 10.54 1.41 -2.25
CA MET A 124 9.55 1.24 -3.31
C MET A 124 8.46 2.32 -3.17
N PRO A 125 8.11 3.04 -4.25
CA PRO A 125 7.03 4.01 -4.20
C PRO A 125 5.74 3.32 -3.75
N MET A 126 5.02 3.94 -2.81
CA MET A 126 3.73 3.41 -2.37
C MET A 126 2.78 3.28 -3.58
N ASP A 127 1.85 2.33 -3.55
CA ASP A 127 0.72 2.35 -4.47
C ASP A 127 -0.36 3.38 -4.06
N LEU A 128 -1.31 3.68 -4.95
CA LEU A 128 -2.40 4.63 -4.65
C LEU A 128 -3.27 4.15 -3.49
N VAL A 129 -3.44 2.84 -3.33
CA VAL A 129 -4.28 2.25 -2.27
C VAL A 129 -3.59 2.44 -0.91
N GLN A 130 -2.30 2.09 -0.83
CA GLN A 130 -1.44 2.28 0.33
C GLN A 130 -1.37 3.76 0.73
N GLN A 131 -1.17 4.64 -0.25
CA GLN A 131 -1.16 6.08 0.00
C GLN A 131 -2.51 6.56 0.54
N SER A 132 -3.62 6.15 -0.07
CA SER A 132 -4.96 6.54 0.41
C SER A 132 -5.26 6.02 1.82
N ALA A 133 -4.83 4.80 2.14
CA ALA A 133 -4.97 4.21 3.46
C ALA A 133 -4.18 5.02 4.49
N LEU A 134 -2.93 5.36 4.18
CA LEU A 134 -2.06 6.17 5.03
C LEU A 134 -2.62 7.60 5.22
N MET A 135 -3.24 8.17 4.19
CA MET A 135 -3.96 9.46 4.25
C MET A 135 -5.20 9.45 5.10
N SER A 136 -6.02 8.40 5.00
CA SER A 136 -7.19 8.26 5.87
C SER A 136 -6.82 8.18 7.36
N ARG A 137 -5.60 7.69 7.65
CA ARG A 137 -5.09 7.51 9.01
C ARG A 137 -4.48 8.76 9.61
N LEU A 138 -4.10 9.77 8.81
CA LEU A 138 -3.58 11.02 9.38
C LEU A 138 -4.51 11.58 10.45
N VAL A 139 -5.81 11.60 10.14
CA VAL A 139 -6.85 12.22 10.98
C VAL A 139 -7.07 11.50 12.31
N LEU A 140 -6.71 10.22 12.39
CA LEU A 140 -7.07 9.34 13.51
C LEU A 140 -5.91 9.04 14.47
N GLU A 141 -4.69 9.41 14.09
CA GLU A 141 -3.47 9.00 14.80
C GLU A 141 -2.82 10.16 15.55
N ASP A 142 -1.86 9.83 16.42
CA ASP A 142 -1.13 10.84 17.19
C ASP A 142 -0.18 11.66 16.31
N GLU A 143 0.11 12.88 16.77
CA GLU A 143 0.91 13.85 16.04
C GLU A 143 2.30 13.33 15.64
N VAL A 144 2.94 12.50 16.47
CA VAL A 144 4.29 11.99 16.23
C VAL A 144 4.24 11.03 15.05
N PHE A 145 3.33 10.07 15.09
CA PHE A 145 3.12 9.15 13.99
C PHE A 145 2.76 9.88 12.69
N VAL A 146 1.85 10.85 12.75
CA VAL A 146 1.44 11.67 11.61
C VAL A 146 2.64 12.44 11.04
N GLY A 147 3.50 13.03 11.88
CA GLY A 147 4.71 13.71 11.45
C GLY A 147 5.70 12.79 10.74
N LEU A 148 5.91 11.57 11.26
CA LEU A 148 6.77 10.56 10.62
C LEU A 148 6.25 10.15 9.24
N VAL A 149 4.95 9.91 9.16
CA VAL A 149 4.24 9.61 7.93
C VAL A 149 4.40 10.74 6.92
N VAL A 150 4.12 11.98 7.30
CA VAL A 150 4.21 13.14 6.39
C VAL A 150 5.64 13.33 5.91
N ARG A 151 6.63 13.12 6.77
CA ARG A 151 8.05 13.14 6.38
C ARG A 151 8.39 12.04 5.39
N SER A 152 7.88 10.82 5.59
CA SER A 152 8.15 9.68 4.70
C SER A 152 7.68 9.92 3.26
N PHE A 153 6.66 10.77 3.06
CA PHE A 153 6.22 11.14 1.72
C PHE A 153 7.23 11.90 0.87
N GLY A 154 8.23 12.54 1.50
CA GLY A 154 9.38 13.07 0.76
C GLY A 154 10.08 11.98 -0.06
N LYS A 155 10.15 10.77 0.52
CA LYS A 155 10.90 9.63 -0.01
C LYS A 155 10.04 8.72 -0.89
N ILE A 156 8.85 8.37 -0.43
CA ILE A 156 8.00 7.35 -1.08
C ILE A 156 6.66 7.87 -1.61
N GLY A 157 6.43 9.19 -1.51
CA GLY A 157 5.21 9.82 -2.01
C GLY A 157 5.16 9.88 -3.53
N ARG A 158 3.95 9.94 -4.08
CA ARG A 158 3.67 10.11 -5.52
C ARG A 158 3.44 11.58 -5.89
N PRO A 159 3.37 11.95 -7.19
CA PRO A 159 3.00 13.31 -7.60
C PRO A 159 1.69 13.81 -6.99
N GLU A 160 0.70 12.92 -6.80
CA GLU A 160 -0.60 13.23 -6.20
C GLU A 160 -0.50 13.66 -4.73
N THR A 161 0.64 13.39 -4.07
CA THR A 161 0.90 13.79 -2.67
C THR A 161 1.26 15.27 -2.54
N ILE A 162 1.76 15.90 -3.61
CA ILE A 162 2.20 17.31 -3.59
C ILE A 162 1.11 18.26 -3.09
N PRO A 163 -0.12 18.28 -3.65
CA PRO A 163 -1.15 19.19 -3.18
C PRO A 163 -1.50 18.97 -1.70
N ILE A 164 -1.41 17.74 -1.22
CA ILE A 164 -1.67 17.41 0.19
C ILE A 164 -0.56 17.98 1.08
N LEU A 165 0.71 17.80 0.71
CA LEU A 165 1.84 18.37 1.44
C LEU A 165 1.81 19.91 1.43
N GLU A 166 1.38 20.52 0.33
CA GLU A 166 1.18 21.97 0.23
C GLU A 166 0.08 22.46 1.17
N GLU A 167 -1.06 21.77 1.20
CA GLU A 167 -2.15 22.09 2.13
C GLU A 167 -1.72 21.94 3.59
N LEU A 168 -0.99 20.88 3.92
CA LEU A 168 -0.45 20.64 5.26
C LEU A 168 0.60 21.67 5.65
N ALA A 169 1.46 22.11 4.72
CA ALA A 169 2.49 23.11 4.96
C ALA A 169 1.90 24.53 5.19
N LEU A 170 0.72 24.81 4.62
CA LEU A 170 0.03 26.11 4.68
C LEU A 170 -1.01 26.20 5.80
N ASP A 171 -1.21 25.15 6.59
CA ASP A 171 -2.22 25.07 7.65
C ASP A 171 -3.67 25.30 7.18
N LYS A 172 -3.96 25.10 5.89
CA LYS A 172 -5.28 25.44 5.31
C LYS A 172 -6.41 24.52 5.79
N LYS A 173 -6.08 23.33 6.28
CA LYS A 173 -7.01 22.31 6.78
C LYS A 173 -6.57 21.83 8.16
N SER A 174 -6.49 22.72 9.14
CA SER A 174 -6.05 22.36 10.49
C SER A 174 -7.08 21.47 11.19
N LEU A 175 -7.06 20.17 10.88
CA LEU A 175 -7.68 19.11 11.66
C LEU A 175 -6.98 18.95 13.03
N TYR A 176 -5.82 19.58 13.20
CA TYR A 176 -4.99 19.52 14.41
C TYR A 176 -4.93 20.88 15.09
N THR A 177 -4.94 20.89 16.42
CA THR A 177 -4.95 22.13 17.21
C THR A 177 -3.54 22.47 17.74
N GLY A 178 -3.18 23.76 17.70
CA GLY A 178 -2.04 24.32 18.43
C GLY A 178 -0.66 23.79 18.02
N LYS A 179 0.07 23.18 18.98
CA LYS A 179 1.45 22.70 18.79
C LYS A 179 1.56 21.55 17.78
N GLN A 180 0.52 20.71 17.70
CA GLN A 180 0.50 19.52 16.83
C GLN A 180 0.51 19.91 15.35
N SER A 181 -0.17 21.01 15.01
CA SER A 181 -0.16 21.53 13.65
C SER A 181 1.25 21.98 13.21
N ARG A 182 2.06 22.55 14.11
CA ARG A 182 3.42 23.02 13.75
C ARG A 182 4.36 21.88 13.37
N MET A 183 4.36 20.78 14.12
CA MET A 183 5.24 19.65 13.81
C MET A 183 4.88 19.01 12.46
N ILE A 184 3.59 18.89 12.17
CA ILE A 184 3.08 18.36 10.89
C ILE A 184 3.41 19.32 9.75
N GLN A 185 3.24 20.63 9.94
CA GLN A 185 3.63 21.66 8.98
C GLN A 185 5.12 21.61 8.66
N ASP A 186 5.97 21.49 9.69
CA ASP A 186 7.41 21.46 9.52
C ASP A 186 7.84 20.18 8.80
N ALA A 187 7.23 19.03 9.14
CA ALA A 187 7.42 17.78 8.40
C ALA A 187 7.01 17.93 6.92
N ALA A 188 5.87 18.58 6.64
CA ALA A 188 5.39 18.80 5.28
C ALA A 188 6.32 19.73 4.49
N LYS A 189 6.81 20.82 5.11
CA LYS A 189 7.76 21.76 4.50
C LYS A 189 9.09 21.10 4.16
N LEU A 190 9.51 20.10 4.94
CA LEU A 190 10.72 19.30 4.66
C LEU A 190 10.48 18.25 3.57
N ALA A 191 9.34 17.56 3.61
CA ALA A 191 9.01 16.49 2.66
C ALA A 191 8.77 17.01 1.23
N LEU A 192 8.18 18.20 1.10
CA LEU A 192 7.78 18.77 -0.19
C LEU A 192 8.96 19.02 -1.17
N PRO A 193 10.06 19.70 -0.79
CA PRO A 193 11.22 19.85 -1.68
C PRO A 193 11.91 18.52 -2.00
N GLU A 194 11.94 17.58 -1.04
CA GLU A 194 12.50 16.24 -1.22
C GLU A 194 11.71 15.47 -2.29
N LEU A 195 10.39 15.43 -2.16
CA LEU A 195 9.50 14.79 -3.13
C LEU A 195 9.63 15.41 -4.52
N ARG A 196 9.64 16.74 -4.63
CA ARG A 196 9.79 17.42 -5.93
C ARG A 196 11.13 17.11 -6.59
N THR A 197 12.22 17.09 -5.82
CA THR A 197 13.56 16.77 -6.33
C THR A 197 13.63 15.33 -6.83
N ARG A 198 13.07 14.40 -6.06
CA ARG A 198 12.98 12.98 -6.42
C ARG A 198 12.19 12.77 -7.71
N LEU A 199 10.99 13.36 -7.80
CA LEU A 199 10.15 13.27 -9.00
C LEU A 199 10.81 13.91 -10.22
N ALA A 200 11.50 15.04 -10.06
CA ALA A 200 12.25 15.65 -11.15
C ALA A 200 13.37 14.72 -11.66
N ARG A 201 14.10 14.06 -10.75
CA ARG A 201 15.10 13.05 -11.10
C ARG A 201 14.47 11.88 -11.86
N GLU A 202 13.34 11.34 -11.40
CA GLU A 202 12.63 10.27 -12.11
C GLU A 202 12.20 10.65 -13.53
N ILE A 203 11.68 11.87 -13.72
CA ILE A 203 11.28 12.37 -15.04
C ILE A 203 12.49 12.47 -15.97
N ILE A 204 13.63 12.96 -15.47
CA ILE A 204 14.87 13.05 -16.25
C ILE A 204 15.35 11.66 -16.66
N LEU A 205 15.41 10.71 -15.72
CA LEU A 205 15.85 9.35 -16.00
C LEU A 205 14.98 8.67 -17.07
N ARG A 206 13.65 8.79 -16.96
CA ARG A 206 12.73 8.24 -17.98
C ARG A 206 12.96 8.86 -19.36
N LYS A 207 13.23 10.16 -19.43
CA LYS A 207 13.53 10.83 -20.71
C LYS A 207 14.87 10.38 -21.29
N VAL A 208 15.88 10.14 -20.45
CA VAL A 208 17.17 9.60 -20.89
C VAL A 208 16.99 8.20 -21.47
N GLU A 209 16.26 7.33 -20.77
CA GLU A 209 15.93 5.98 -21.26
C GLU A 209 15.13 6.00 -22.58
N GLU A 210 14.19 6.93 -22.72
CA GLU A 210 13.44 7.12 -23.96
C GLU A 210 14.33 7.56 -25.12
N VAL A 211 15.25 8.50 -24.87
CA VAL A 211 16.23 8.95 -25.87
C VAL A 211 17.16 7.81 -26.29
N ASP A 212 17.66 7.02 -25.34
CA ASP A 212 18.53 5.87 -25.62
C ASP A 212 17.80 4.80 -26.44
N ARG A 213 16.52 4.55 -26.12
CA ARG A 213 15.67 3.64 -26.89
C ARG A 213 15.45 4.14 -28.32
N LEU A 214 15.15 5.43 -28.50
CA LEU A 214 14.97 6.03 -29.82
C LEU A 214 16.26 6.00 -30.63
N ARG A 215 17.41 6.24 -29.98
CA ARG A 215 18.72 6.13 -30.62
C ARG A 215 18.99 4.71 -31.12
N ALA A 216 18.73 3.70 -30.29
CA ALA A 216 18.87 2.29 -30.67
C ALA A 216 17.95 1.92 -31.85
N GLU A 217 16.72 2.46 -31.88
CA GLU A 217 15.80 2.25 -33.01
C GLU A 217 16.29 2.91 -34.31
N ILE A 218 16.83 4.13 -34.22
CA ILE A 218 17.40 4.84 -35.38
C ILE A 218 18.61 4.10 -35.93
N ASP A 219 19.55 3.69 -35.07
CA ASP A 219 20.75 2.95 -35.47
C ASP A 219 20.38 1.62 -36.13
N GLY A 220 19.35 0.93 -35.61
CA GLY A 220 18.81 -0.30 -36.21
C GLY A 220 18.16 -0.08 -37.57
N ARG A 221 17.45 1.03 -37.78
CA ARG A 221 16.78 1.35 -39.06
C ARG A 221 17.74 1.83 -40.14
N LEU A 222 18.75 2.61 -39.76
CA LEU A 222 19.70 3.16 -40.73
C LEU A 222 20.67 2.12 -41.27
N GLY A 223 20.69 0.91 -40.72
CA GLY A 223 21.57 -0.16 -41.19
C GLY A 223 23.03 0.28 -41.21
N VAL A 224 23.39 1.26 -40.37
CA VAL A 224 24.78 1.66 -40.16
C VAL A 224 25.41 0.49 -39.43
N LYS A 225 25.84 -0.52 -40.22
CA LYS A 225 26.96 -1.35 -39.82
C LYS A 225 28.03 -0.35 -39.43
N SER A 226 28.35 -0.31 -38.15
CA SER A 226 29.56 0.33 -37.65
C SER A 226 30.77 -0.45 -38.18
N GLU A 227 30.94 -0.51 -39.49
CA GLU A 227 32.27 -0.51 -40.10
C GLU A 227 32.83 0.89 -39.85
N VAL A 228 33.14 1.17 -38.59
CA VAL A 228 34.25 2.05 -38.27
C VAL A 228 35.47 1.25 -38.69
N ALA A 229 35.71 1.22 -40.01
CA ALA A 229 36.97 0.84 -40.59
C ALA A 229 38.03 1.63 -39.83
N GLY A 230 38.94 0.91 -39.19
CA GLY A 230 40.06 1.50 -38.46
C GLY A 230 40.78 2.48 -39.38
N VAL A 231 40.54 3.76 -39.18
CA VAL A 231 41.46 4.79 -39.62
C VAL A 231 42.58 4.75 -38.59
N SER A 232 43.55 3.88 -38.83
CA SER A 232 44.87 3.99 -38.23
C SER A 232 45.42 5.34 -38.67
N VAL A 233 45.37 6.32 -37.78
CA VAL A 233 46.10 7.57 -37.96
C VAL A 233 47.55 7.26 -37.63
N ASP A 234 48.28 6.81 -38.65
CA ASP A 234 49.73 6.93 -38.67
C ASP A 234 50.08 8.33 -39.19
N ALA A 235 50.55 9.19 -38.29
CA ALA A 235 51.33 10.38 -38.59
C ALA A 235 52.26 10.69 -37.41
#